data_AF-A0A7Y2DQC4-F1
#
_entry.id   AF-A0A7Y2DQC4-F1
#
_cell.length_a   1.000
_cell.length_b   1.000
_cell.length_c   1.000
_cell.angle_alpha   90.00
_cell.angle_beta   90.00
_cell.angle_gamma   90.00
#
_symmetry.space_group_name_H-M   'P 1'
#
loop_
_entity.id
_entity.type
_entity.pdbx_description
1 polymer ?
#
loop_
_entity_poly.entity_id
_entity_poly.type
_entity_poly.pdbx_seq_one_letter_code
_entity_poly.pdbx_strand_id
1 'polypeptide(L)'
;MPFPKEMLNHNEDVVLDLRPHWWYFARPLGLLATAMALGIVMLAWDGAPNLLNLVAGVGVVVALGWFGLSYLRWATTSFVITTDRLISRSGVLSRTGVEIPLEKINTVFFRQTLFERIIKSGDLEIESASEQGTQDFSDIRRPLNVQNEIYRQMENNENRKFDRVGDSIRGQMGSPQTSIPDQIAQLDQLRSQGILTDKEFEAKKAELLRRL
;
A
#
# COMPACT_ATOMS: atom_id res chain seq x y z
N MET A 1 -4.73 0.91 -15.92
CA MET A 1 -4.17 2.23 -15.63
C MET A 1 -3.44 2.15 -14.31
N PRO A 2 -2.12 2.41 -14.31
CA PRO A 2 -1.32 2.51 -13.10
C PRO A 2 -1.78 3.69 -12.23
N PHE A 3 -1.55 3.60 -10.93
CA PHE A 3 -1.91 4.67 -9.98
C PHE A 3 -1.28 6.03 -10.40
N PRO A 4 -2.05 7.13 -10.44
CA PRO A 4 -1.53 8.44 -10.85
C PRO A 4 -0.49 8.96 -9.87
N LYS A 5 0.73 9.25 -10.36
CA LYS A 5 1.83 9.76 -9.53
C LYS A 5 1.54 11.13 -8.91
N GLU A 6 0.63 11.90 -9.49
CA GLU A 6 0.20 13.21 -9.00
C GLU A 6 -0.51 13.16 -7.64
N MET A 7 -0.97 11.97 -7.22
CA MET A 7 -1.62 11.77 -5.92
C MET A 7 -0.67 11.30 -4.82
N LEU A 8 0.62 11.14 -5.14
CA LEU A 8 1.65 10.76 -4.17
C LEU A 8 2.23 12.02 -3.53
N ASN A 9 2.55 11.94 -2.24
CA ASN A 9 3.35 12.98 -1.60
C ASN A 9 4.77 13.04 -2.22
N HIS A 10 5.47 14.16 -2.01
CA HIS A 10 6.79 14.43 -2.63
C HIS A 10 7.88 13.38 -2.36
N ASN A 11 7.72 12.50 -1.37
CA ASN A 11 8.65 11.41 -1.02
C ASN A 11 7.95 10.03 -0.92
N GLU A 12 6.80 9.87 -1.57
CA GLU A 12 5.99 8.66 -1.50
C GLU A 12 6.07 7.90 -2.83
N ASP A 13 6.48 6.63 -2.77
CA ASP A 13 6.59 5.76 -3.94
C ASP A 13 5.55 4.65 -3.90
N VAL A 14 5.05 4.26 -5.08
CA VAL A 14 4.16 3.09 -5.21
C VAL A 14 5.01 1.82 -5.20
N VAL A 15 4.77 0.99 -4.20
CA VAL A 15 5.46 -0.30 -4.02
C VAL A 15 4.70 -1.40 -4.76
N LEU A 16 3.38 -1.40 -4.62
CA LEU A 16 2.51 -2.41 -5.21
C LEU A 16 1.24 -1.77 -5.76
N ASP A 17 0.93 -2.01 -7.02
CA ASP A 17 -0.35 -1.65 -7.64
C ASP A 17 -1.07 -2.93 -8.05
N LEU A 18 -2.14 -3.26 -7.32
CA LEU A 18 -2.95 -4.44 -7.54
C LEU A 18 -4.36 -4.08 -8.00
N ARG A 19 -4.87 -4.98 -8.83
CA ARG A 19 -6.29 -5.05 -9.20
C ARG A 19 -6.89 -6.31 -8.61
N PRO A 20 -8.21 -6.33 -8.35
CA PRO A 20 -8.88 -7.55 -7.93
C PRO A 20 -8.61 -8.69 -8.91
N HIS A 21 -8.54 -9.91 -8.39
CA HIS A 21 -8.27 -11.09 -9.19
C HIS A 21 -9.40 -11.33 -10.19
N TRP A 22 -9.08 -11.88 -11.37
CA TRP A 22 -10.06 -12.17 -12.42
C TRP A 22 -11.13 -13.17 -11.97
N TRP A 23 -10.84 -13.92 -10.91
CA TRP A 23 -11.79 -14.84 -10.28
C TRP A 23 -13.05 -14.14 -9.74
N TYR A 24 -12.99 -12.84 -9.49
CA TYR A 24 -14.17 -11.99 -9.24
C TYR A 24 -15.29 -12.23 -10.28
N PHE A 25 -14.92 -12.55 -11.53
CA PHE A 25 -15.86 -12.81 -12.61
C PHE A 25 -16.45 -14.21 -12.64
N ALA A 26 -15.96 -15.18 -11.85
CA ALA A 26 -16.41 -16.57 -11.94
C ALA A 26 -17.92 -16.71 -11.69
N ARG A 27 -18.45 -16.01 -10.68
CA ARG A 27 -19.89 -15.99 -10.37
C ARG A 27 -20.73 -15.34 -11.48
N PRO A 28 -20.49 -14.08 -11.89
CA PRO A 28 -21.30 -13.45 -12.94
C PRO A 28 -21.14 -14.14 -14.30
N LEU A 29 -19.96 -14.67 -14.62
CA LEU A 29 -19.73 -15.43 -15.85
C LEU A 29 -20.50 -16.77 -15.83
N GLY A 30 -20.50 -17.48 -14.70
CA GLY A 30 -21.27 -18.72 -14.54
C GLY A 30 -22.77 -18.50 -14.70
N LEU A 31 -23.31 -17.43 -14.10
CA LEU A 31 -24.72 -17.04 -14.27
C LEU A 31 -25.04 -16.70 -15.73
N LEU A 32 -24.18 -15.95 -16.39
CA LEU A 32 -24.35 -15.58 -17.80
C LEU A 32 -24.31 -16.80 -18.72
N ALA A 33 -23.34 -17.69 -18.53
CA ALA A 33 -23.23 -18.93 -19.29
C ALA A 33 -24.46 -19.83 -19.08
N THR A 34 -24.95 -19.93 -17.84
CA THR A 34 -26.16 -20.70 -17.50
C THR A 34 -27.40 -20.09 -18.15
N ALA A 35 -27.57 -18.77 -18.07
CA ALA A 35 -28.69 -18.06 -18.70
C ALA A 35 -28.66 -18.22 -20.22
N MET A 36 -27.48 -18.12 -20.85
CA MET A 36 -27.31 -18.37 -22.28
C MET A 36 -27.64 -19.80 -22.67
N ALA A 37 -27.15 -20.79 -21.93
CA ALA A 37 -27.43 -22.20 -22.20
C ALA A 37 -28.94 -22.49 -22.11
N LEU A 38 -29.61 -21.99 -21.06
CA LEU A 38 -31.06 -22.12 -20.92
C LEU A 38 -31.82 -21.41 -22.05
N GLY A 39 -31.38 -20.21 -22.46
CA GLY A 39 -31.95 -19.50 -23.60
C GLY A 39 -31.84 -20.28 -24.90
N ILE A 40 -30.68 -20.87 -25.18
CA ILE A 40 -30.46 -21.70 -26.38
C ILE A 40 -31.33 -22.95 -26.36
N VAL A 41 -31.42 -23.64 -25.22
CA VAL A 41 -32.27 -24.84 -25.06
C VAL A 41 -33.74 -24.49 -25.29
N MET A 42 -34.22 -23.36 -24.75
CA MET A 42 -35.60 -22.92 -24.94
C MET A 42 -35.91 -22.56 -26.40
N LEU A 43 -34.98 -21.90 -27.09
CA LEU A 43 -35.13 -21.58 -28.52
C LEU A 43 -35.13 -22.83 -29.42
N ALA A 44 -34.43 -23.90 -29.01
CA ALA A 44 -34.39 -25.16 -29.74
C ALA A 44 -35.58 -26.09 -29.41
N TRP A 45 -36.39 -25.75 -28.40
CA TRP A 45 -37.55 -26.56 -28.01
C TRP A 45 -38.78 -26.16 -28.84
N ASP A 46 -39.13 -27.02 -29.79
CA ASP A 46 -40.33 -26.87 -30.61
C ASP A 46 -41.59 -27.04 -29.74
N GLY A 47 -42.33 -25.96 -29.50
CA GLY A 47 -43.52 -25.92 -28.64
C GLY A 47 -43.38 -25.13 -27.32
N ALA A 48 -42.25 -24.46 -27.08
CA ALA A 48 -42.11 -23.55 -25.94
C ALA A 48 -43.16 -22.40 -26.04
N PRO A 49 -43.91 -22.09 -24.96
CA PRO A 49 -44.81 -20.95 -24.95
C PRO A 49 -44.04 -19.65 -25.24
N ASN A 50 -44.61 -18.73 -26.03
CA ASN A 50 -43.99 -17.42 -26.33
C ASN A 50 -43.54 -16.67 -25.06
N LEU A 51 -44.29 -16.84 -23.96
CA LEU A 51 -43.95 -16.27 -22.66
C LEU A 51 -42.63 -16.83 -22.10
N LEU A 52 -42.36 -18.13 -22.26
CA LEU A 52 -41.15 -18.78 -21.77
C LEU A 52 -39.91 -18.28 -22.53
N ASN A 53 -40.02 -18.13 -23.85
CA ASN A 53 -38.96 -17.57 -24.69
C ASN A 53 -38.68 -16.10 -24.35
N LEU A 54 -39.73 -15.32 -24.08
CA LEU A 54 -39.58 -13.94 -23.61
C LEU A 54 -38.86 -13.86 -22.26
N VAL A 55 -39.25 -14.70 -21.29
CA VAL A 55 -38.60 -14.77 -19.96
C VAL A 55 -37.14 -15.19 -20.08
N ALA A 56 -36.83 -16.19 -20.92
CA ALA A 56 -35.45 -16.61 -21.18
C ALA A 56 -34.62 -15.48 -21.80
N GLY A 57 -35.18 -14.77 -22.78
CA GLY A 57 -34.54 -13.61 -23.40
C GLY A 57 -34.26 -12.48 -22.40
N VAL A 58 -35.26 -12.12 -21.57
CA VAL A 58 -35.08 -11.12 -20.50
C VAL A 58 -34.02 -11.57 -19.50
N GLY A 59 -34.01 -12.85 -19.12
CA GLY A 59 -33.00 -13.41 -18.22
C GLY A 59 -31.57 -13.26 -18.75
N VAL A 60 -31.36 -13.48 -20.05
CA VAL A 60 -30.05 -13.27 -20.69
C VAL A 60 -29.65 -11.78 -20.68
N VAL A 61 -30.59 -10.88 -20.99
CA VAL A 61 -30.32 -9.42 -20.95
C VAL A 61 -29.97 -8.96 -19.53
N VAL A 62 -30.68 -9.44 -18.51
CA VAL A 62 -30.39 -9.13 -17.10
C VAL A 62 -29.02 -9.68 -16.70
N ALA A 63 -28.69 -10.91 -17.09
CA ALA A 63 -27.38 -11.51 -16.82
C ALA A 63 -26.24 -10.74 -17.50
N LEU A 64 -26.44 -10.29 -18.74
CA LEU A 64 -25.50 -9.43 -19.46
C LEU A 64 -25.32 -8.07 -18.78
N GLY A 65 -26.42 -7.43 -18.36
CA GLY A 65 -26.38 -6.18 -17.62
C GLY A 65 -25.63 -6.31 -16.29
N TRP A 66 -25.89 -7.40 -15.56
CA TRP A 66 -25.18 -7.71 -14.32
C TRP A 66 -23.69 -7.95 -14.55
N PHE A 67 -23.32 -8.74 -15.56
CA PHE A 67 -21.93 -8.96 -15.94
C PHE A 67 -21.22 -7.64 -16.30
N GLY A 68 -21.88 -6.77 -17.07
CA GLY A 68 -21.36 -5.44 -17.41
C GLY A 68 -21.14 -4.56 -16.18
N LEU A 69 -22.08 -4.55 -15.23
CA LEU A 69 -21.94 -3.83 -13.96
C LEU A 69 -20.79 -4.39 -13.10
N SER A 70 -20.66 -5.72 -13.01
CA SER A 70 -19.54 -6.37 -12.34
C SER A 70 -18.20 -6.02 -12.99
N TYR A 71 -18.14 -5.98 -14.32
CA TYR A 71 -16.96 -5.55 -15.08
C TYR A 71 -16.58 -4.11 -14.79
N LEU A 72 -17.56 -3.20 -14.79
CA LEU A 72 -17.35 -1.81 -14.41
C LEU A 72 -16.81 -1.70 -12.99
N ARG A 73 -17.41 -2.41 -12.02
CA ARG A 73 -16.92 -2.44 -10.62
C ARG A 73 -15.46 -2.87 -10.55
N TRP A 74 -15.14 -4.01 -11.16
CA TRP A 74 -13.77 -4.53 -11.20
C TRP A 74 -12.79 -3.56 -11.84
N ALA A 75 -13.18 -2.92 -12.95
CA ALA A 75 -12.33 -1.97 -13.66
C ALA A 75 -12.06 -0.69 -12.85
N THR A 76 -13.01 -0.30 -11.99
CA THR A 76 -12.92 0.86 -11.10
C THR A 76 -12.29 0.59 -9.74
N THR A 77 -12.09 -0.69 -9.38
CA THR A 77 -11.47 -1.05 -8.10
C THR A 77 -9.95 -1.12 -8.24
N SER A 78 -9.25 -0.44 -7.34
CA SER A 78 -7.78 -0.43 -7.28
C SER A 78 -7.31 -0.56 -5.84
N PHE A 79 -6.29 -1.37 -5.62
CA PHE A 79 -5.65 -1.58 -4.33
C PHE A 79 -4.16 -1.28 -4.47
N VAL A 80 -3.69 -0.24 -3.81
CA VAL A 80 -2.34 0.30 -3.97
C VAL A 80 -1.67 0.39 -2.62
N ILE A 81 -0.45 -0.16 -2.55
CA ILE A 81 0.42 -0.03 -1.38
C ILE A 81 1.53 0.94 -1.76
N THR A 82 1.64 2.01 -1.00
CA THR A 82 2.74 2.95 -1.10
C THR A 82 3.73 2.74 0.04
N THR A 83 4.78 3.55 0.06
CA THR A 83 5.73 3.57 1.16
C THR A 83 5.15 4.07 2.48
N ASP A 84 4.05 4.82 2.45
CA ASP A 84 3.56 5.57 3.62
C ASP A 84 2.14 5.14 4.03
N ARG A 85 1.33 4.70 3.07
CA ARG A 85 -0.07 4.33 3.30
C ARG A 85 -0.54 3.23 2.34
N LEU A 86 -1.66 2.63 2.70
CA LEU A 86 -2.44 1.75 1.84
C LEU A 86 -3.64 2.53 1.31
N ILE A 87 -3.86 2.46 -0.01
CA ILE A 87 -4.92 3.18 -0.71
C ILE A 87 -5.81 2.14 -1.38
N SER A 88 -7.08 2.11 -0.98
CA SER A 88 -8.10 1.30 -1.64
C SER A 88 -9.19 2.20 -2.19
N ARG A 89 -9.56 2.00 -3.46
CA ARG A 89 -10.62 2.76 -4.12
C ARG A 89 -11.55 1.80 -4.82
N SER A 90 -12.85 2.05 -4.68
CA SER A 90 -13.90 1.26 -5.34
C SER A 90 -15.10 2.13 -5.70
N GLY A 91 -15.90 1.67 -6.66
CA GLY A 91 -17.18 2.27 -7.02
C GLY A 91 -17.32 2.67 -8.49
N VAL A 92 -18.53 2.51 -9.03
CA VAL A 92 -18.83 2.74 -10.46
C VAL A 92 -19.36 4.15 -10.70
N LEU A 93 -20.44 4.51 -10.00
CA LEU A 93 -21.10 5.82 -10.12
C LEU A 93 -20.60 6.78 -9.02
N SER A 94 -20.72 6.34 -7.77
CA SER A 94 -20.09 6.98 -6.62
C SER A 94 -18.78 6.25 -6.34
N ARG A 95 -17.67 6.99 -6.30
CA ARG A 95 -16.35 6.45 -5.97
C ARG A 95 -16.06 6.72 -4.52
N THR A 96 -15.77 5.67 -3.77
CA THR A 96 -15.34 5.75 -2.38
C THR A 96 -13.90 5.27 -2.29
N GLY A 97 -13.07 6.02 -1.56
CA GLY A 97 -11.68 5.69 -1.31
C GLY A 97 -11.41 5.68 0.18
N VAL A 98 -10.59 4.72 0.62
CA VAL A 98 -10.07 4.64 1.98
C VAL A 98 -8.55 4.68 1.89
N GLU A 99 -7.94 5.52 2.70
CA GLU A 99 -6.49 5.62 2.86
C GLU A 99 -6.13 5.29 4.30
N ILE A 100 -5.33 4.24 4.50
CA ILE A 100 -4.90 3.77 5.80
C ILE A 100 -3.39 3.99 5.91
N PRO A 101 -2.92 4.97 6.70
CA PRO A 101 -1.49 5.14 6.96
C PRO A 101 -0.88 3.85 7.51
N LEU A 102 0.31 3.47 7.04
CA LEU A 102 0.96 2.23 7.48
C LEU A 102 1.22 2.22 9.00
N GLU A 103 1.42 3.39 9.59
CA GLU A 103 1.58 3.58 11.04
C GLU A 103 0.31 3.29 11.86
N LYS A 104 -0.88 3.31 11.22
CA LYS A 104 -2.17 3.06 11.87
C LYS A 104 -2.64 1.62 11.67
N ILE A 105 -1.91 0.82 10.92
CA ILE A 105 -2.21 -0.60 10.73
C ILE A 105 -1.71 -1.35 11.97
N ASN A 106 -2.60 -2.07 12.62
CA ASN A 106 -2.26 -2.90 13.79
C ASN A 106 -1.93 -4.32 13.34
N THR A 107 -2.90 -4.95 12.68
CA THR A 107 -2.82 -6.36 12.28
C THR A 107 -3.36 -6.53 10.88
N VAL A 108 -2.68 -7.35 10.08
CA VAL A 108 -3.15 -7.78 8.76
C VAL A 108 -3.40 -9.27 8.82
N PHE A 109 -4.65 -9.68 8.66
CA PHE A 109 -5.02 -11.08 8.52
C PHE A 109 -5.18 -11.41 7.04
N PHE A 110 -4.88 -12.65 6.66
CA PHE A 110 -5.20 -13.17 5.34
C PHE A 110 -6.05 -14.43 5.48
N ARG A 111 -7.00 -14.59 4.56
CA ARG A 111 -7.80 -15.81 4.43
C ARG A 111 -7.65 -16.35 3.02
N GLN A 112 -7.39 -17.65 2.92
CA GLN A 112 -7.25 -18.32 1.65
C GLN A 112 -7.73 -19.77 1.77
N THR A 113 -8.75 -20.13 1.01
CA THR A 113 -9.22 -21.51 0.89
C THR A 113 -8.26 -22.35 0.03
N LEU A 114 -8.42 -23.69 0.07
CA LEU A 114 -7.58 -24.61 -0.72
C LEU A 114 -7.62 -24.28 -2.21
N PHE A 115 -8.81 -23.94 -2.73
CA PHE A 115 -9.00 -23.60 -4.13
C PHE A 115 -8.40 -22.23 -4.48
N GLU A 116 -8.62 -21.23 -3.62
CA GLU A 116 -8.04 -19.89 -3.75
C GLU A 116 -6.52 -19.90 -3.78
N ARG A 117 -5.90 -20.83 -3.06
CA ARG A 117 -4.45 -21.05 -3.07
C ARG A 117 -3.93 -21.54 -4.42
N ILE A 118 -4.71 -22.36 -5.14
CA ILE A 118 -4.36 -22.82 -6.50
C ILE A 118 -4.43 -21.64 -7.47
N ILE A 119 -5.50 -20.86 -7.42
CA ILE A 119 -5.69 -19.70 -8.31
C ILE A 119 -4.92 -18.45 -7.85
N LYS A 120 -4.21 -18.51 -6.72
CA LYS A 120 -3.46 -17.41 -6.10
C LYS A 120 -4.32 -16.16 -5.81
N SER A 121 -5.58 -16.37 -5.46
CA SER A 121 -6.52 -15.35 -4.97
C SER A 121 -6.71 -15.51 -3.47
N GLY A 122 -7.27 -14.54 -2.77
CA GLY A 122 -7.72 -14.67 -1.38
C GLY A 122 -8.07 -13.32 -0.80
N ASP A 123 -8.38 -13.28 0.48
CA ASP A 123 -8.87 -12.08 1.15
C ASP A 123 -7.84 -11.55 2.16
N LEU A 124 -7.81 -10.24 2.32
CA LEU A 124 -7.03 -9.53 3.34
C LEU A 124 -7.97 -8.75 4.24
N GLU A 125 -7.83 -8.95 5.54
CA GLU A 125 -8.53 -8.16 6.55
C GLU A 125 -7.49 -7.31 7.27
N ILE A 126 -7.70 -6.00 7.25
CA ILE A 126 -6.77 -5.04 7.83
C ILE A 126 -7.45 -4.36 9.01
N GLU A 127 -6.89 -4.57 10.18
CA GLU A 127 -7.30 -3.91 11.40
C GLU A 127 -6.48 -2.63 11.57
N SER A 128 -7.17 -1.50 11.69
CA SER A 128 -6.55 -0.18 11.83
C SER A 128 -7.07 0.56 13.05
N ALA A 129 -6.24 1.44 13.61
CA ALA A 129 -6.63 2.37 14.67
C ALA A 129 -7.50 3.55 14.16
N SER A 130 -8.05 3.47 12.94
CA SER A 130 -8.89 4.53 12.35
C SER A 130 -10.35 4.35 12.76
N GLU A 131 -11.19 5.38 12.57
CA GLU A 131 -12.63 5.32 12.88
C GLU A 131 -13.38 4.17 12.18
N GLN A 132 -12.84 3.69 11.05
CA GLN A 132 -13.41 2.58 10.29
C GLN A 132 -13.04 1.20 10.86
N GLY A 133 -12.10 1.12 11.82
CA GLY A 133 -11.69 -0.11 12.49
C GLY A 133 -11.09 -1.14 11.54
N THR A 134 -11.92 -2.11 11.15
CA THR A 134 -11.54 -3.26 10.32
C THR A 134 -12.04 -3.11 8.89
N GLN A 135 -11.16 -3.34 7.92
CA GLN A 135 -11.47 -3.29 6.49
C GLN A 135 -11.14 -4.62 5.81
N ASP A 136 -12.14 -5.21 5.15
CA ASP A 136 -12.00 -6.43 4.35
C ASP A 136 -11.76 -6.09 2.87
N PHE A 137 -10.70 -6.66 2.31
CA PHE A 137 -10.33 -6.57 0.90
C PHE A 137 -10.34 -7.96 0.27
N SER A 138 -11.32 -8.21 -0.59
CA SER A 138 -11.49 -9.50 -1.24
C SER A 138 -10.77 -9.60 -2.59
N ASP A 139 -10.56 -10.84 -3.04
CA ASP A 139 -9.97 -11.17 -4.34
C ASP A 139 -8.56 -10.54 -4.57
N ILE A 140 -7.76 -10.47 -3.51
CA ILE A 140 -6.38 -10.00 -3.58
C ILE A 140 -5.47 -11.07 -4.18
N ARG A 141 -4.64 -10.66 -5.14
CA ARG A 141 -3.68 -11.55 -5.78
C ARG A 141 -2.50 -11.83 -4.86
N ARG A 142 -2.26 -13.10 -4.55
CA ARG A 142 -1.20 -13.59 -3.64
C ARG A 142 -1.24 -12.88 -2.27
N PRO A 143 -2.30 -13.08 -1.47
CA PRO A 143 -2.53 -12.30 -0.24
C PRO A 143 -1.37 -12.42 0.75
N LEU A 144 -0.73 -13.59 0.88
CA LEU A 144 0.45 -13.78 1.74
C LEU A 144 1.63 -12.88 1.34
N ASN A 145 1.91 -12.74 0.04
CA ASN A 145 3.00 -11.87 -0.43
C ASN A 145 2.66 -10.40 -0.16
N VAL A 146 1.40 -10.04 -0.32
CA VAL A 146 0.91 -8.68 -0.07
C VAL A 146 1.02 -8.35 1.41
N GLN A 147 0.61 -9.27 2.30
CA GLN A 147 0.76 -9.13 3.75
C GLN A 147 2.23 -8.92 4.13
N ASN A 148 3.14 -9.76 3.62
CA ASN A 148 4.58 -9.62 3.89
C ASN A 148 5.13 -8.27 3.40
N GLU A 149 4.67 -7.80 2.23
CA GLU A 149 5.08 -6.49 1.72
C GLU A 149 4.52 -5.35 2.58
N ILE A 150 3.28 -5.46 3.09
CA ILE A 150 2.72 -4.47 4.03
C ILE A 150 3.60 -4.39 5.29
N TYR A 151 3.93 -5.53 5.91
CA TYR A 151 4.80 -5.54 7.10
C TYR A 151 6.19 -4.97 6.81
N ARG A 152 6.78 -5.31 5.66
CA ARG A 152 8.07 -4.75 5.23
C ARG A 152 8.01 -3.23 5.06
N GLN A 153 6.93 -2.71 4.47
CA GLN A 153 6.76 -1.27 4.31
C GLN A 153 6.45 -0.55 5.63
N MET A 154 5.74 -1.20 6.56
CA MET A 154 5.55 -0.68 7.92
C MET A 154 6.90 -0.50 8.63
N GLU A 155 7.76 -1.53 8.61
CA GLU A 155 9.10 -1.48 9.22
C GLU A 155 9.99 -0.41 8.55
N ASN A 156 10.02 -0.37 7.20
CA ASN A 156 10.77 0.66 6.47
C ASN A 156 10.27 2.07 6.80
N ASN A 157 8.96 2.26 6.93
CA ASN A 157 8.37 3.55 7.27
C ASN A 157 8.75 3.98 8.70
N GLU A 158 8.77 3.03 9.63
CA GLU A 158 9.21 3.27 11.01
C GLU A 158 10.70 3.66 11.07
N ASN A 159 11.56 2.90 10.39
CA ASN A 159 13.00 3.19 10.29
C ASN A 159 13.26 4.58 9.70
N ARG A 160 12.56 4.96 8.62
CA ARG A 160 12.68 6.32 8.04
C ARG A 160 12.21 7.42 9.00
N LYS A 161 11.28 7.15 9.92
CA LYS A 161 10.92 8.12 10.96
C LYS A 161 12.00 8.23 12.01
N PHE A 162 12.54 7.10 12.48
CA PHE A 162 13.66 7.10 13.41
C PHE A 162 14.88 7.81 12.84
N ASP A 163 15.22 7.58 11.57
CA ASP A 163 16.33 8.25 10.89
C ASP A 163 16.11 9.76 10.80
N ARG A 164 14.89 10.21 10.46
CA ARG A 164 14.54 11.65 10.44
C ARG A 164 14.62 12.27 11.83
N VAL A 165 14.21 11.55 12.86
CA VAL A 165 14.35 12.01 14.25
C VAL A 165 15.82 12.06 14.65
N GLY A 166 16.61 11.04 14.31
CA GLY A 166 18.04 11.00 14.54
C GLY A 166 18.79 12.14 13.84
N ASP A 167 18.45 12.42 12.59
CA ASP A 167 19.06 13.49 11.80
C ASP A 167 18.63 14.88 12.28
N SER A 168 17.38 15.05 12.71
CA SER A 168 16.92 16.31 13.32
C SER A 168 17.54 16.56 14.70
N ILE A 169 17.73 15.51 15.51
CA ILE A 169 18.48 15.58 16.77
C ILE A 169 19.95 15.89 16.49
N ARG A 170 20.57 15.25 15.49
CA ARG A 170 21.95 15.52 15.06
C ARG A 170 22.09 16.92 14.47
N GLY A 171 21.05 17.45 13.81
CA GLY A 171 20.98 18.82 13.34
C GLY A 171 20.84 19.83 14.47
N GLN A 172 20.04 19.54 15.50
CA GLN A 172 19.87 20.38 16.69
C GLN A 172 21.08 20.35 17.63
N MET A 173 21.69 19.19 17.83
CA MET A 173 22.95 19.06 18.57
C MET A 173 24.15 19.57 17.77
N GLY A 174 23.93 19.94 16.50
CA GLY A 174 24.97 20.09 15.51
C GLY A 174 25.67 18.75 15.27
N SER A 175 26.18 18.57 14.07
CA SER A 175 27.49 17.89 14.04
C SER A 175 28.35 18.65 15.04
N PRO A 176 29.14 18.02 15.93
CA PRO A 176 30.26 18.72 16.52
C PRO A 176 31.26 19.01 15.38
N GLN A 177 30.91 19.93 14.47
CA GLN A 177 31.78 21.05 14.23
C GLN A 177 31.82 21.76 15.58
N THR A 178 32.56 21.19 16.55
CA THR A 178 33.03 21.94 17.70
C THR A 178 33.52 23.22 17.09
N SER A 179 32.89 24.34 17.44
CA SER A 179 33.30 25.63 16.89
C SER A 179 34.81 25.73 17.15
N ILE A 180 35.57 26.37 16.27
CA ILE A 180 37.01 26.51 16.50
C ILE A 180 37.32 26.97 17.95
N PRO A 181 36.52 27.85 18.59
CA PRO A 181 36.59 28.11 20.02
C PRO A 181 36.45 26.88 20.94
N ASP A 182 35.46 26.00 20.71
CA ASP A 182 35.26 24.77 21.50
C ASP A 182 36.42 23.77 21.33
N GLN A 183 37.01 23.69 20.13
CA GLN A 183 38.20 22.86 19.88
C GLN A 183 39.42 23.39 20.65
N ILE A 184 39.58 24.72 20.72
CA ILE A 184 40.64 25.35 21.51
C ILE A 184 40.42 25.09 23.01
N ALA A 185 39.17 25.14 23.49
CA ALA A 185 38.85 24.81 24.89
C ALA A 185 39.16 23.35 25.24
N GLN A 186 38.86 22.39 24.35
CA GLN A 186 39.24 20.99 24.54
C GLN A 186 40.77 20.78 24.54
N LEU A 187 41.50 21.47 23.65
CA LEU A 187 42.96 21.41 23.63
C LEU A 187 43.56 21.98 24.94
N ASP A 188 42.95 23.02 25.51
CA ASP A 188 43.39 23.63 26.78
C ASP A 188 43.16 22.68 27.95
N GLN A 189 42.04 21.95 27.92
CA GLN A 189 41.73 20.91 28.89
C GLN A 189 42.74 19.75 28.82
N LEU A 190 43.12 19.29 27.63
CA LEU A 190 44.14 18.25 27.46
C LEU A 190 45.53 18.70 27.94
N ARG A 191 45.87 19.98 27.75
CA ARG A 191 47.08 20.59 28.34
C ARG A 191 47.01 20.60 29.86
N SER A 192 45.88 21.00 30.45
CA SER A 192 45.69 21.04 31.91
C SER A 192 45.79 19.66 32.57
N GLN A 193 45.46 18.60 31.85
CA GLN A 193 45.59 17.21 32.29
C GLN A 193 47.01 16.64 32.07
N GLY A 194 47.92 17.41 31.50
CA GLY A 194 49.30 17.00 31.20
C GLY A 194 49.43 16.03 30.01
N ILE A 195 48.37 15.88 29.21
CA ILE A 195 48.35 15.00 28.03
C ILE A 195 49.02 15.68 26.83
N LEU A 196 48.90 17.01 26.75
CA LEU A 196 49.46 17.82 25.66
C LEU A 196 50.54 18.76 26.21
N THR A 197 51.67 18.88 25.53
CA THR A 197 52.71 19.86 25.89
C THR A 197 52.32 21.27 25.43
N ASP A 198 52.85 22.31 26.09
CA ASP A 198 52.57 23.71 25.74
C ASP A 198 52.89 24.04 24.27
N LYS A 199 53.96 23.43 23.73
CA LYS A 199 54.35 23.60 22.32
C LYS A 199 53.34 22.97 21.35
N GLU A 200 52.82 21.79 21.68
CA GLU A 200 51.83 21.09 20.85
C GLU A 200 50.47 21.80 20.89
N PHE A 201 50.10 22.34 22.06
CA PHE A 201 48.91 23.18 22.22
C PHE A 201 48.95 24.41 21.30
N GLU A 202 50.01 25.21 21.39
CA GLU A 202 50.12 26.45 20.59
C GLU A 202 50.17 26.17 19.09
N ALA A 203 50.86 25.09 18.66
CA ALA A 203 50.88 24.67 17.26
C ALA A 203 49.48 24.32 16.74
N LYS A 204 48.69 23.58 17.53
CA LYS A 204 47.32 23.17 17.16
C LYS A 204 46.32 24.31 17.24
N LYS A 205 46.43 25.18 18.24
CA LYS A 205 45.62 26.41 18.35
C LYS A 205 45.85 27.34 17.15
N ALA A 206 47.10 27.55 16.73
CA ALA A 206 47.42 28.35 15.56
C ALA A 206 46.90 27.73 14.25
N GLU A 207 46.94 26.40 14.13
CA GLU A 207 46.35 25.66 13.00
C GLU A 207 44.83 25.90 12.93
N LEU A 208 44.15 25.83 14.07
CA LEU A 208 42.70 26.01 14.16
C LEU A 208 42.28 27.46 13.90
N LEU A 209 43.00 28.44 14.45
CA LEU A 209 42.71 29.87 14.21
C LEU A 209 42.89 30.29 12.74
N ARG A 210 43.73 29.58 11.97
CA ARG A 210 43.89 29.82 10.52
C ARG A 210 42.75 29.26 9.66
N ARG A 211 41.94 28.34 10.21
CA ARG A 211 40.77 27.77 9.55
C ARG A 211 39.50 28.59 9.78
N LEU A 212 39.59 29.62 10.62
CA LEU A 212 38.54 30.58 10.97
C LEU A 212 38.57 31.74 9.97
#